data_AF-A0A660MNL5-F1
#
_entry.id   AF-A0A660MNL5-F1
#
_cell.length_a   1.000
_cell.length_b   1.000
_cell.length_c   1.000
_cell.angle_alpha   90.00
_cell.angle_beta   90.00
_cell.angle_gamma   90.00
#
_symmetry.space_group_name_H-M   'P 1'
#
loop_
_entity.id
_entity.type
_entity.pdbx_description
1 polymer ?
#
loop_
_entity_poly.entity_id
_entity_poly.type
_entity_poly.pdbx_seq_one_letter_code
_entity_poly.pdbx_strand_id
1 'polypeptide(L)'
;AEINFPAEGLNRALSGVFARDENGRVFVLHRGKIRGGKALFFRHYHGETVSADDGGKPDDFARIAALDDAAFAGKLADFVRQILAIKAAAKKDSA
;
A
#
# COMPACT_ATOMS: atom_id res chain seq x y z
N ALA A 1 0.51 -12.49 -2.94
CA ALA A 1 0.24 -11.17 -3.56
C ALA A 1 1.57 -10.44 -3.64
N GLU A 2 1.80 -9.65 -4.68
CA GLU A 2 3.07 -8.97 -4.91
C GLU A 2 2.91 -7.47 -4.73
N ILE A 3 4.00 -6.78 -4.39
CA ILE A 3 4.08 -5.33 -4.30
C ILE A 3 5.23 -4.89 -5.20
N ASN A 4 4.86 -4.24 -6.30
CA ASN A 4 5.83 -3.77 -7.28
C ASN A 4 6.15 -2.30 -7.03
N PHE A 5 7.43 -1.97 -7.01
CA PHE A 5 7.94 -0.61 -6.84
C PHE A 5 8.53 -0.09 -8.16
N PRO A 6 8.44 1.22 -8.44
CA PRO A 6 9.19 1.81 -9.53
C PRO A 6 10.70 1.64 -9.27
N ALA A 7 11.45 1.25 -10.29
CA ALA A 7 12.92 1.25 -10.24
C ALA A 7 13.48 2.68 -10.18
N GLU A 8 12.80 3.62 -10.85
CA GLU A 8 13.13 5.03 -10.86
C GLU A 8 11.88 5.91 -11.06
N GLY A 9 11.95 7.14 -10.57
CA GLY A 9 10.91 8.15 -10.76
C GLY A 9 9.52 7.77 -10.23
N LEU A 10 8.52 8.53 -10.68
CA LEU A 10 7.12 8.29 -10.36
C LEU A 10 6.46 7.39 -11.40
N ASN A 11 6.08 6.18 -11.02
CA ASN A 11 5.22 5.32 -11.84
C ASN A 11 3.92 5.00 -11.10
N ARG A 12 2.85 5.74 -11.42
CA ARG A 12 1.54 5.52 -10.82
C ARG A 12 0.89 4.20 -11.27
N ALA A 13 1.35 3.51 -12.31
CA ALA A 13 0.80 2.20 -12.68
C ALA A 13 1.11 1.11 -11.63
N LEU A 14 2.22 1.28 -10.91
CA LEU A 14 2.64 0.37 -9.85
C LEU A 14 1.97 0.73 -8.52
N SER A 15 1.73 -0.29 -7.70
CA SER A 15 1.01 -0.14 -6.44
C SER A 15 1.91 0.23 -5.27
N GLY A 16 3.17 -0.22 -5.28
CA GLY A 16 4.17 0.09 -4.26
C GLY A 16 4.76 1.48 -4.47
N VAL A 17 5.04 2.17 -3.37
CA VAL A 17 5.68 3.49 -3.38
C VAL A 17 6.49 3.68 -2.09
N PHE A 18 7.63 4.35 -2.24
CA PHE A 18 8.39 4.86 -1.11
C PHE A 18 7.98 6.31 -0.86
N ALA A 19 7.75 6.66 0.40
CA ALA A 19 7.55 8.03 0.82
C ALA A 19 8.66 8.41 1.79
N ARG A 20 9.05 9.68 1.78
CA ARG A 20 10.03 10.22 2.72
C ARG A 20 9.34 11.31 3.54
N ASP A 21 9.44 11.22 4.86
CA ASP A 21 8.92 12.27 5.75
C ASP A 21 9.89 13.46 5.85
N GLU A 22 9.50 14.48 6.61
CA GLU A 22 10.27 15.70 6.83
C GLU A 22 11.63 15.45 7.52
N ASN A 23 11.74 14.39 8.32
CA ASN A 23 12.97 13.98 8.99
C ASN A 23 13.86 13.10 8.08
N GLY A 24 13.38 12.79 6.89
CA GLY A 24 14.06 11.95 5.92
C GLY A 24 13.92 10.45 6.14
N ARG A 25 13.03 10.03 7.03
CA ARG A 25 12.71 8.61 7.22
C ARG A 25 11.91 8.10 6.04
N VAL A 26 12.29 6.93 5.54
CA VAL A 26 11.65 6.30 4.38
C VAL A 26 10.59 5.31 4.84
N PHE A 27 9.41 5.41 4.26
CA PHE A 27 8.27 4.54 4.48
C PHE A 27 7.93 3.77 3.22
N VAL A 28 7.45 2.54 3.41
CA VAL A 28 6.88 1.71 2.35
C VAL A 28 5.37 1.81 2.42
N LEU A 29 4.79 2.25 1.31
CA LEU A 29 3.36 2.48 1.17
C LEU A 29 2.79 1.66 0.00
N HIS A 30 1.47 1.52 -0.02
CA HIS A 30 0.73 0.91 -1.12
C HIS A 30 -0.48 1.76 -1.53
N ARG A 31 -0.63 2.05 -2.82
CA ARG A 31 -1.72 2.86 -3.42
C ARG A 31 -3.14 2.26 -3.33
N GLY A 32 -3.29 1.11 -2.68
CA GLY A 32 -4.54 0.35 -2.59
C GLY A 32 -5.05 -0.21 -3.92
N LYS A 33 -4.20 -0.32 -4.95
CA LYS A 33 -4.63 -0.84 -6.26
C LYS A 33 -4.77 -2.36 -6.22
N ILE A 34 -6.00 -2.83 -6.41
CA ILE A 34 -6.37 -4.24 -6.60
C ILE A 34 -7.38 -4.37 -7.73
N ARG A 35 -7.58 -5.59 -8.23
CA ARG A 35 -8.74 -5.91 -9.07
C ARG A 35 -10.03 -5.64 -8.27
N GLY A 36 -10.96 -4.89 -8.83
CA GLY A 36 -12.15 -4.38 -8.14
C GLY A 36 -12.04 -2.93 -7.64
N GLY A 37 -10.86 -2.32 -7.77
CA GLY A 37 -10.67 -0.88 -7.56
C GLY A 37 -10.21 -0.49 -6.15
N LYS A 38 -9.83 0.79 -6.02
CA LYS A 38 -9.25 1.37 -4.79
C LYS A 38 -10.24 1.40 -3.62
N ALA A 39 -11.50 1.79 -3.88
CA ALA A 39 -12.53 1.87 -2.84
C ALA A 39 -12.77 0.51 -2.14
N LEU A 40 -12.76 -0.58 -2.92
CA LEU A 40 -12.87 -1.93 -2.40
C LEU A 40 -11.69 -2.29 -1.49
N PHE A 41 -10.47 -1.92 -1.87
CA PHE A 41 -9.30 -2.14 -1.03
C PHE A 41 -9.46 -1.45 0.33
N PHE A 42 -9.72 -0.14 0.33
CA PHE A 42 -9.78 0.62 1.59
C PHE A 42 -11.00 0.27 2.45
N ARG A 43 -12.09 -0.24 1.86
CA ARG A 43 -13.23 -0.76 2.61
C ARG A 43 -12.88 -1.98 3.49
N HIS A 44 -11.94 -2.81 3.03
CA HIS A 44 -11.54 -4.05 3.72
C HIS A 44 -10.13 -4.00 4.30
N TYR A 45 -9.42 -2.87 4.13
CA TYR A 45 -8.12 -2.64 4.72
C TYR A 45 -8.30 -2.09 6.14
N HIS A 46 -7.61 -2.71 7.10
CA HIS A 46 -7.71 -2.36 8.52
C HIS A 46 -6.36 -1.93 9.11
N GLY A 47 -5.33 -1.80 8.27
CA GLY A 47 -4.06 -1.21 8.69
C GLY A 47 -4.11 0.30 8.64
N GLU A 48 -2.96 0.92 8.93
CA GLU A 48 -2.85 2.37 8.96
C GLU A 48 -2.87 2.98 7.56
N THR A 49 -3.57 4.11 7.42
CA THR A 49 -3.58 4.89 6.19
C THR A 49 -2.89 6.23 6.38
N VAL A 50 -2.33 6.76 5.30
CA VAL A 50 -1.70 8.08 5.28
C VAL A 50 -2.04 8.79 3.98
N SER A 51 -2.34 10.09 4.06
CA SER A 51 -2.44 10.95 2.89
C SER A 51 -1.08 11.60 2.63
N ALA A 52 -0.58 11.50 1.41
CA ALA A 52 0.73 12.04 1.02
C ALA A 52 0.72 12.56 -0.42
N ASP A 53 1.69 13.40 -0.77
CA ASP A 53 1.86 13.85 -2.16
C ASP A 53 2.38 12.72 -3.07
N ASP A 54 1.64 12.40 -4.13
CA ASP A 54 2.02 11.43 -5.16
C ASP A 54 2.48 12.15 -6.45
N GLY A 55 3.45 13.06 -6.33
CA GLY A 55 3.97 13.86 -7.44
C GLY A 55 3.03 15.00 -7.84
N GLY A 56 2.83 15.94 -6.91
CA GLY A 56 1.98 17.12 -7.05
C GLY A 56 0.47 16.85 -6.92
N LYS A 57 0.08 15.66 -6.46
CA LYS A 57 -1.32 15.26 -6.26
C LYS A 57 -1.43 14.45 -4.96
N PRO A 58 -2.10 14.97 -3.92
CA PRO A 58 -2.38 14.21 -2.71
C PRO A 58 -3.15 12.92 -3.03
N ASP A 59 -2.77 11.83 -2.39
CA ASP A 59 -3.52 10.58 -2.45
C ASP A 59 -3.45 9.81 -1.11
N ASP A 60 -4.39 8.90 -0.89
CA ASP A 60 -4.42 8.02 0.28
C ASP A 60 -3.71 6.70 0.01
N PHE A 61 -2.89 6.28 0.96
CA PHE A 61 -2.08 5.07 0.90
C PHE A 61 -2.29 4.21 2.14
N ALA A 62 -2.15 2.90 1.97
CA ALA A 62 -1.88 2.00 3.09
C ALA A 62 -0.41 2.15 3.50
N ARG A 63 -0.15 2.45 4.77
CA ARG A 63 1.19 2.49 5.35
C ARG A 63 1.56 1.09 5.82
N ILE A 64 2.62 0.53 5.25
CA ILE A 64 3.11 -0.80 5.64
C ILE A 64 4.01 -0.66 6.87
N ALA A 65 5.11 0.07 6.72
CA ALA A 65 6.08 0.33 7.78
C ALA A 65 7.13 1.36 7.32
N ALA A 66 7.90 1.90 8.26
CA ALA A 66 9.18 2.51 7.92
C ALA A 66 10.14 1.43 7.41
N LEU A 67 10.96 1.75 6.41
CA LEU A 67 11.89 0.80 5.79
C LEU A 67 12.99 0.35 6.76
N ASP A 68 13.34 1.21 7.73
CA ASP A 68 14.32 0.95 8.78
C ASP A 68 13.73 0.28 10.04
N ASP A 69 12.45 -0.07 10.03
CA ASP A 69 11.79 -0.72 11.15
C ASP A 69 12.35 -2.14 11.36
N ALA A 70 12.77 -2.47 12.58
CA ALA A 70 13.31 -3.80 12.91
C ALA A 70 12.32 -4.94 12.62
N ALA A 71 11.02 -4.67 12.65
CA ALA A 71 9.95 -5.61 12.32
C ALA A 71 9.45 -5.49 10.86
N PHE A 72 10.14 -4.75 9.99
CA PHE A 72 9.71 -4.44 8.63
C PHE A 72 9.27 -5.68 7.84
N ALA A 73 10.08 -6.75 7.83
CA ALA A 73 9.77 -7.97 7.11
C ALA A 73 8.47 -8.63 7.59
N GLY A 74 8.21 -8.61 8.90
CA GLY A 74 6.98 -9.14 9.49
C GLY A 74 5.76 -8.31 9.08
N LYS A 75 5.85 -6.98 9.19
CA LYS A 75 4.80 -6.05 8.79
C LYS A 75 4.47 -6.14 7.30
N LEU A 76 5.50 -6.31 6.46
CA LEU A 76 5.34 -6.55 5.02
C LEU A 76 4.60 -7.87 4.76
N ALA A 77 4.95 -8.95 5.46
CA ALA A 77 4.26 -10.23 5.33
C ALA A 77 2.79 -10.15 5.76
N ASP A 78 2.49 -9.47 6.87
CA ASP A 78 1.13 -9.24 7.35
C ASP A 78 0.30 -8.44 6.34
N PHE A 79 0.89 -7.40 5.77
CA PHE A 79 0.25 -6.63 4.72
C PHE A 79 -0.08 -7.48 3.47
N VAL A 80 0.85 -8.34 3.03
CA VAL A 80 0.60 -9.27 1.91
C VAL A 80 -0.53 -10.25 2.23
N ARG A 81 -0.60 -10.79 3.46
CA ARG A 81 -1.71 -11.65 3.91
C ARG A 81 -3.03 -10.89 3.88
N GLN A 82 -3.05 -9.64 4.32
CA GLN A 82 -4.25 -8.81 4.29
C GLN A 82 -4.74 -8.54 2.87
N ILE A 83 -3.84 -8.27 1.90
CA ILE A 83 -4.23 -8.16 0.48
C ILE A 83 -4.92 -9.45 -0.01
N LEU A 84 -4.40 -10.62 0.36
CA LEU A 84 -5.02 -11.89 -0.03
C LEU A 84 -6.42 -12.05 0.58
N ALA A 85 -6.61 -11.69 1.85
CA ALA A 85 -7.91 -11.70 2.50
C ALA A 85 -8.91 -10.73 1.83
N ILE A 86 -8.49 -9.51 1.51
CA ILE A 86 -9.31 -8.52 0.79
C ILE A 86 -9.75 -9.07 -0.57
N LYS A 87 -8.82 -9.66 -1.33
CA LYS A 87 -9.12 -10.27 -2.64
C LYS A 87 -10.11 -11.43 -2.52
N ALA A 88 -10.02 -12.22 -1.45
CA ALA A 88 -10.95 -13.32 -1.19
C ALA A 88 -12.35 -12.82 -0.80
N ALA A 89 -12.46 -11.78 0.04
CA ALA A 89 -13.72 -11.16 0.40
C ALA A 89 -14.42 -10.53 -0.82
N ALA A 90 -13.67 -9.77 -1.62
CA ALA A 90 -14.14 -9.17 -2.88
C ALA A 90 -14.77 -10.19 -3.84
N LYS A 91 -14.20 -11.41 -3.92
CA LYS A 91 -14.73 -12.48 -4.77
C LYS A 91 -16.08 -12.99 -4.25
N LYS A 92 -16.29 -13.04 -2.94
CA LYS A 92 -17.56 -13.46 -2.32
C LYS A 92 -18.65 -12.42 -2.53
N ASP A 93 -18.33 -11.14 -2.41
CA ASP A 93 -19.29 -10.04 -2.61
C ASP A 93 -19.78 -9.93 -4.07
N SER A 94 -19.06 -10.55 -5.02
CA SER A 94 -19.35 -10.49 -6.46
C SER A 94 -20.00 -11.77 -7.01
N ALA A 95 -20.26 -12.77 -6.16
CA ALA A 95 -20.81 -14.08 -6.50
C ALA A 95 -22.24 -14.22 -5.98
#